data_AF-A0A1G4BSE7-F1
#
_entry.id   AF-A0A1G4BSE7-F1
#
_cell.length_a   1.000
_cell.length_b   1.000
_cell.length_c   1.000
_cell.angle_alpha   90.00
_cell.angle_beta   90.00
_cell.angle_gamma   90.00
#
_symmetry.space_group_name_H-M   'P 1'
#
loop_
_entity.id
_entity.type
_entity.pdbx_description
1 polymer ?
#
loop_
_entity_poly.entity_id
_entity_poly.type
_entity_poly.pdbx_seq_one_letter_code
_entity_poly.pdbx_strand_id
1 'polypeptide(L)' 'MCELHLYWCPGCGSRWQRRKRLASCEGSDQASKCPESLCMYVGNPKRPRRGECETCASVREAVGGFGEEVYFT' A
#
# COMPACT_ATOMS: atom_id res chain seq x y z
N MET A 1 7.06 -10.51 -14.19
CA MET A 1 7.20 -9.03 -14.25
C MET A 1 6.33 -8.40 -13.15
N CYS A 2 6.78 -7.29 -12.56
CA CYS A 2 6.08 -6.62 -11.45
C CYS A 2 5.70 -5.17 -11.82
N GLU A 3 4.56 -4.71 -11.33
CA GLU A 3 4.11 -3.31 -11.37
C GLU A 3 4.53 -2.58 -10.10
N LEU A 4 5.07 -1.37 -10.25
CA LEU A 4 5.36 -0.44 -9.18
C LEU A 4 4.33 0.69 -9.17
N HIS A 5 3.58 0.77 -8.08
CA HIS A 5 2.61 1.83 -7.85
C HIS A 5 3.11 2.76 -6.77
N LEU A 6 3.18 4.06 -7.07
CA LEU A 6 3.61 5.08 -6.12
C LEU A 6 2.39 5.70 -5.44
N TYR A 7 2.46 5.78 -4.12
CA TYR A 7 1.41 6.31 -3.26
C TYR A 7 1.94 7.40 -2.34
N TRP A 8 1.03 8.26 -1.91
CA TRP A 8 1.25 9.31 -0.93
C TRP A 8 0.10 9.33 0.09
N CYS A 9 0.46 9.45 1.37
CA CYS A 9 -0.48 9.47 2.49
C CYS A 9 -0.98 10.89 2.74
N PRO A 10 -2.30 11.13 2.67
CA PRO A 10 -2.84 12.44 3.04
C PRO A 10 -2.72 12.73 4.53
N GLY A 11 -2.72 11.70 5.39
CA GLY A 11 -2.63 11.88 6.85
C GLY A 11 -1.28 12.37 7.35
N CYS A 12 -0.18 11.73 6.94
CA CYS A 12 1.17 12.04 7.43
C CYS A 12 2.14 12.56 6.35
N GLY A 13 1.72 12.61 5.08
CA GLY A 13 2.55 13.08 3.98
C GLY A 13 3.57 12.05 3.44
N SER A 14 3.69 10.88 4.07
CA SER A 14 4.64 9.83 3.66
C SER A 14 4.41 9.35 2.24
N ARG A 15 5.49 8.97 1.55
CA ARG A 15 5.46 8.38 0.19
C ARG A 15 5.97 6.96 0.25
N TRP A 16 5.30 6.03 -0.45
CA TRP A 16 5.74 4.63 -0.54
C TRP A 16 5.41 4.04 -1.91
N GLN A 17 6.03 2.91 -2.17
CA GLN A 17 5.81 2.12 -3.37
C GLN A 17 5.19 0.77 -3.01
N ARG A 18 4.14 0.38 -3.72
CA ARG A 18 3.56 -0.95 -3.64
C ARG A 18 3.91 -1.73 -4.90
N ARG A 19 4.52 -2.89 -4.71
CA ARG A 19 4.79 -3.85 -5.80
C ARG A 19 3.58 -4.75 -5.97
N LYS A 20 3.09 -4.88 -7.20
CA LYS A 20 2.04 -5.84 -7.57
C LYS A 20 2.61 -6.78 -8.64
N ARG A 21 2.66 -8.07 -8.37
CA ARG A 21 3.06 -9.06 -9.39
C ARG A 21 1.98 -9.12 -10.46
N LEU A 22 2.38 -9.09 -11.73
CA LEU A 22 1.46 -9.37 -12.83
C LEU A 22 1.05 -10.84 -12.79
N ALA A 23 -0.17 -11.13 -13.22
CA ALA A 23 -0.68 -12.50 -13.29
C ALA A 23 0.18 -13.40 -14.22
N SER A 24 0.86 -12.80 -15.20
CA SER A 24 1.81 -13.47 -16.10
C SER A 24 3.16 -13.80 -15.45
N CYS A 25 3.37 -13.50 -14.17
CA CYS A 25 4.60 -13.81 -13.46
C CYS A 25 4.57 -15.26 -12.91
N GLU A 26 4.73 -16.25 -13.76
CA GLU A 26 4.82 -17.68 -13.40
C GLU A 26 6.22 -18.09 -12.92
N GLY A 27 6.71 -17.44 -11.86
CA GLY A 27 8.05 -17.70 -11.29
C GLY A 27 7.97 -18.11 -9.82
N SER A 28 8.48 -19.31 -9.52
CA SER A 28 8.58 -19.94 -8.19
C SER A 28 9.20 -19.02 -7.13
N ASP A 29 8.70 -19.17 -5.91
CA ASP A 29 8.98 -18.41 -4.68
C ASP A 29 8.22 -17.08 -4.50
N GLN A 30 7.28 -17.12 -3.55
CA GLN A 30 6.59 -15.93 -3.01
C GLN A 30 7.57 -14.99 -2.28
N ALA A 31 8.72 -15.51 -1.83
CA ALA A 31 9.75 -14.74 -1.13
C ALA A 31 10.65 -13.89 -2.05
N SER A 32 10.77 -14.27 -3.32
CA SER A 32 11.70 -13.63 -4.26
C SER A 32 11.13 -12.31 -4.77
N LYS A 33 11.64 -11.17 -4.30
CA LYS A 33 11.30 -9.87 -4.89
C LYS A 33 11.65 -9.91 -6.39
N CYS A 34 10.74 -9.47 -7.27
CA CYS A 34 11.08 -9.29 -8.68
C CYS A 34 12.35 -8.42 -8.76
N PRO A 35 13.34 -8.78 -9.60
CA PRO A 35 14.48 -7.91 -9.84
C PRO A 35 13.98 -6.56 -10.36
N GLU A 36 14.68 -5.47 -10.00
CA GLU A 36 14.25 -4.10 -10.34
C GLU A 36 14.19 -3.87 -11.85
N SER A 37 15.04 -4.56 -12.62
CA SER A 37 15.01 -4.55 -14.08
C SER A 37 13.71 -5.07 -14.69
N LEU A 38 12.95 -5.88 -13.96
CA LEU A 38 11.66 -6.44 -14.37
C LEU A 38 10.47 -5.75 -13.67
N CYS A 39 10.72 -4.60 -13.04
CA CYS A 39 9.69 -3.77 -12.41
C CYS A 39 9.34 -2.59 -13.31
N MET A 40 8.05 -2.39 -13.59
CA MET A 40 7.55 -1.28 -14.40
C MET A 40 6.74 -0.31 -13.55
N TYR A 41 7.06 0.97 -13.62
CA TYR A 41 6.25 2.01 -12.98
C TYR A 41 4.91 2.15 -13.68
N VAL A 42 3.82 2.04 -12.92
CA VAL A 42 2.47 2.24 -13.44
C VAL A 42 2.01 3.66 -13.15
N GLY A 43 1.74 4.41 -14.23
CA GLY A 43 1.32 5.81 -14.16
C GLY A 43 2.51 6.78 -14.11
N ASN A 44 2.27 8.00 -13.63
CA ASN A 44 3.29 9.04 -13.58
C ASN A 44 4.00 9.03 -12.21
N PRO A 45 5.31 8.71 -12.14
CA PRO A 45 6.02 8.65 -10.87
C PRO A 45 6.18 10.00 -10.16
N LYS A 46 6.06 11.11 -10.88
CA LYS A 46 6.05 12.47 -10.29
C LYS A 46 4.70 12.82 -9.65
N ARG A 47 3.65 12.04 -9.91
CA ARG A 47 2.29 12.24 -9.39
C ARG A 47 1.80 10.96 -8.70
N PRO A 48 2.30 10.65 -7.49
CA PRO A 48 1.85 9.48 -6.73
C PRO A 48 0.35 9.54 -6.48
N ARG A 49 -0.30 8.37 -6.47
CA ARG A 49 -1.72 8.25 -6.16
C ARG A 49 -1.95 8.51 -4.68
N ARG A 50 -3.14 9.01 -4.32
CA ARG A 50 -3.53 9.09 -2.91
C ARG A 50 -3.81 7.67 -2.40
N GLY A 51 -3.23 7.32 -1.27
CA GLY A 51 -3.51 6.08 -0.53
C GLY A 51 -3.22 6.34 0.95
N GLU A 52 -3.77 5.56 1.86
CA GLU A 52 -3.44 5.66 3.30
C GLU A 52 -2.26 4.74 3.61
N CYS A 53 -1.28 5.19 4.39
CA CYS A 53 -0.17 4.31 4.80
C CYS A 53 -0.63 3.39 5.95
N GLU A 54 0.05 2.26 6.11
CA GLU A 54 -0.30 1.26 7.13
C GLU A 54 -0.36 1.88 8.53
N THR A 55 0.59 2.74 8.89
CA THR A 55 0.58 3.42 10.19
C THR A 55 -0.66 4.31 10.39
N CYS A 56 -1.03 5.12 9.39
CA CYS A 56 -2.22 5.96 9.49
C CYS A 56 -3.50 5.12 9.49
N ALA A 57 -3.53 4.02 8.73
CA ALA A 57 -4.64 3.07 8.74
C ALA A 57 -4.78 2.42 10.13
N SER A 58 -3.68 1.93 10.72
CA SER A 58 -3.69 1.33 12.05
C SER A 58 -4.06 2.33 13.14
N VAL A 59 -3.60 3.59 13.07
CA VAL A 59 -4.01 4.63 14.02
C VAL A 59 -5.50 4.94 13.86
N ARG A 60 -6.00 5.07 12.64
CA ARG A 60 -7.44 5.30 12.38
C ARG A 60 -8.29 4.15 12.90
N GLU A 61 -7.85 2.91 12.71
CA GLU A 61 -8.52 1.73 13.24
C GLU A 61 -8.47 1.67 14.77
N ALA A 62 -7.31 1.96 15.38
CA ALA A 62 -7.16 2.03 16.82
C ALA A 62 -8.05 3.12 17.44
N VAL A 63 -8.05 4.32 16.87
CA VAL A 63 -8.87 5.46 17.36
C VAL A 63 -10.36 5.25 17.07
N GLY A 64 -10.70 4.61 15.94
CA GLY A 64 -12.08 4.26 15.60
C GLY A 64 -12.65 3.07 16.40
N GLY A 65 -11.78 2.27 17.03
CA GLY A 65 -12.16 1.15 17.90
C GLY A 65 -12.53 1.53 19.33
N PHE A 66 -12.26 2.78 19.76
CA PHE A 66 -12.66 3.31 21.07
C PHE A 66 -13.94 4.16 21.00
N GLY A 67 -14.79 3.89 20.00
CA GLY A 67 -16.09 4.54 19.81
C GLY A 67 -17.29 3.65 20.12
N GLU A 68 -17.11 2.51 20.79
CA GLU A 68 -18.22 1.66 21.25
C GLU A 68 -18.20 1.59 22.77
N GLU A 69 -18.59 2.70 23.41
CA GLU A 69 -19.07 2.70 24.78
C GLU A 69 -20.60 2.91 24.77
N VAL A 70 -21.28 1.84 25.21
CA VAL A 70 -22.56 1.84 25.93
C VAL A 70 -23.86 2.02 25.12
N TYR A 71 -24.57 0.89 24.96
CA TYR A 71 -26.01 0.88 25.25
C TYR A 71 -26.26 -0.04 26.44
N PHE A 72 -26.63 0.56 27.57
CA PHE A 72 -27.29 -0.10 28.68
C PHE A 72 -28.56 -0.78 28.16
N THR A 73 -28.72 -2.09 28.41
CA THR A 73 -29.91 -2.71 29.01
C THR A 73 -29.56 -4.08 29.54
#